data_AF-A0A7V5KZZ6-F1
#
_entry.id   AF-A0A7V5KZZ6-F1
#
_cell.length_a   1.000
_cell.length_b   1.000
_cell.length_c   1.000
_cell.angle_alpha   90.00
_cell.angle_beta   90.00
_cell.angle_gamma   90.00
#
_symmetry.space_group_name_H-M   'P 1'
#
loop_
_entity.id
_entity.type
_entity.pdbx_description
1 polymer ?
#
loop_
_entity_poly.entity_id
_entity_poly.type
_entity_poly.pdbx_seq_one_letter_code
_entity_poly.pdbx_strand_id
1 'polypeptide(L)'
;MHQKLENLMGRFGSFIHDNPFKVLLILAVLLAFPIAHIPQIKMDTSTEGFMHPDDPVLLTYNKFREQFGRDERIVLAIKDDHIFS
;
A
#
# COMPACT_ATOMS: atom_id res chain seq x y z
N MET A 1 -36.45 -17.67 4.00
CA MET A 1 -35.29 -16.80 3.68
C MET A 1 -34.26 -17.54 2.82
N HIS A 2 -33.89 -18.78 3.19
CA HIS A 2 -32.88 -19.58 2.48
C HIS A 2 -33.15 -19.83 0.99
N GLN A 3 -34.39 -20.20 0.61
CA GLN A 3 -34.74 -20.44 -0.81
C GLN A 3 -34.54 -19.22 -1.72
N LYS A 4 -34.72 -18.00 -1.19
CA LYS A 4 -34.47 -16.77 -1.98
C LYS A 4 -32.98 -16.58 -2.23
N LEU A 5 -32.15 -16.91 -1.24
CA LEU A 5 -30.69 -16.84 -1.35
C LEU A 5 -30.16 -17.88 -2.33
N GLU A 6 -30.66 -19.12 -2.23
CA GLU A 6 -30.29 -20.21 -3.13
C GLU A 6 -30.62 -19.89 -4.59
N ASN A 7 -31.83 -19.39 -4.85
CA ASN A 7 -32.21 -18.95 -6.19
C ASN A 7 -31.35 -17.78 -6.70
N LEU A 8 -30.95 -16.86 -5.82
CA LEU A 8 -30.08 -15.75 -6.18
C LEU A 8 -28.67 -16.24 -6.52
N MET A 9 -28.09 -17.11 -5.69
CA MET A 9 -26.75 -17.68 -5.95
C MET A 9 -26.75 -18.57 -7.19
N GLY A 10 -27.80 -19.37 -7.42
CA GLY A 10 -27.96 -20.17 -8.62
C GLY A 10 -28.00 -19.31 -9.88
N ARG A 11 -28.84 -18.26 -9.89
CA ARG A 11 -28.91 -17.32 -11.03
C ARG A 11 -27.59 -16.57 -11.26
N PHE A 12 -26.90 -16.20 -10.19
CA PHE A 12 -25.60 -15.54 -10.27
C PHE A 12 -24.53 -16.47 -10.86
N GLY A 13 -24.49 -17.73 -10.42
CA GLY A 13 -23.60 -18.75 -10.97
C GLY A 13 -23.85 -19.01 -12.45
N SER A 14 -25.12 -19.20 -12.85
CA SER A 14 -25.49 -19.36 -14.26
C SER A 14 -25.09 -18.14 -15.09
N PHE A 15 -25.32 -16.92 -14.58
CA PHE A 15 -24.90 -15.69 -15.29
C PHE A 15 -23.39 -15.63 -15.54
N ILE A 16 -22.58 -16.05 -14.56
CA ILE A 16 -21.12 -16.11 -14.70
C ILE A 16 -20.71 -17.15 -15.76
N HIS A 17 -21.32 -18.33 -15.69
CA HIS A 17 -21.05 -19.42 -16.63
C HIS A 17 -21.45 -19.05 -18.07
N ASP A 18 -22.59 -18.40 -18.27
CA ASP A 18 -23.13 -18.11 -19.59
C ASP A 18 -22.46 -16.89 -20.26
N ASN A 19 -21.77 -16.03 -19.49
CA ASN A 19 -21.11 -14.82 -20.00
C ASN A 19 -19.67 -14.64 -19.47
N PRO A 20 -18.77 -15.63 -19.65
CA PRO A 20 -17.46 -15.65 -18.97
C PRO A 20 -16.57 -14.47 -19.37
N PHE A 21 -16.52 -14.11 -20.66
CA PHE A 21 -15.70 -12.98 -21.13
C PHE A 21 -16.17 -11.62 -20.59
N LYS A 22 -17.49 -11.40 -20.48
CA LYS A 22 -18.02 -10.15 -19.91
C LYS A 22 -17.69 -10.04 -18.43
N VAL A 23 -17.80 -11.15 -17.70
CA VAL A 23 -17.45 -11.19 -16.27
C VAL A 23 -15.96 -10.94 -16.06
N LEU A 24 -15.10 -11.55 -16.87
CA LEU A 24 -13.65 -11.30 -16.82
C LEU A 24 -13.31 -9.84 -17.12
N LEU A 25 -13.97 -9.23 -18.12
CA LEU A 25 -13.76 -7.82 -18.45
C LEU A 25 -14.19 -6.90 -17.30
N ILE A 26 -15.36 -7.16 -16.70
CA ILE A 26 -15.83 -6.40 -15.53
C ILE A 26 -14.85 -6.54 -14.36
N LEU A 27 -14.39 -7.77 -14.09
CA LEU A 27 -13.42 -8.01 -13.02
C LEU A 27 -12.09 -7.28 -13.30
N ALA A 28 -11.61 -7.31 -14.53
CA ALA A 28 -10.39 -6.62 -14.93
C ALA A 28 -10.52 -5.10 -14.76
N VAL A 29 -11.65 -4.51 -15.17
CA VAL A 29 -11.94 -3.07 -14.98
C VAL A 29 -12.03 -2.72 -13.49
N LEU A 30 -12.69 -3.58 -12.70
CA LEU A 30 -12.83 -3.39 -11.26
C LEU A 30 -11.47 -3.42 -10.55
N LEU A 31 -10.56 -4.29 -11.00
CA LEU A 31 -9.20 -4.39 -10.48
C LEU A 31 -8.25 -3.31 -11.01
N ALA A 32 -8.49 -2.78 -12.21
CA ALA A 32 -7.64 -1.76 -12.80
C ALA A 32 -7.54 -0.49 -11.92
N PHE A 33 -8.64 -0.11 -11.27
CA PHE A 33 -8.70 1.06 -10.40
C PHE A 33 -7.72 0.99 -9.21
N PRO A 34 -7.78 -0.03 -8.31
CA PRO A 34 -6.81 -0.14 -7.21
C PRO A 34 -5.38 -0.40 -7.71
N ILE A 35 -5.20 -1.16 -8.79
CA ILE A 35 -3.86 -1.41 -9.36
C ILE A 35 -3.19 -0.11 -9.81
N ALA A 36 -3.95 0.81 -10.42
CA ALA A 36 -3.43 2.11 -10.84
C ALA A 36 -2.93 2.98 -9.67
N HIS A 37 -3.37 2.71 -8.44
CA HIS A 37 -2.93 3.44 -7.24
C HIS A 37 -1.71 2.82 -6.54
N ILE A 38 -1.24 1.64 -6.96
CA ILE A 38 -0.05 1.00 -6.40
C ILE A 38 1.19 1.93 -6.41
N PRO A 39 1.50 2.66 -7.50
CA PRO A 39 2.65 3.57 -7.51
C PRO A 39 2.55 4.74 -6.53
N GLN A 40 1.36 5.04 -6.00
CA GLN A 40 1.12 6.12 -5.04
C GLN A 40 1.30 5.66 -3.59
N ILE A 41 1.56 4.36 -3.36
CA ILE A 41 1.82 3.81 -2.03
C ILE A 41 3.09 4.44 -1.49
N LYS A 42 2.96 5.19 -0.39
CA LYS A 42 4.07 5.79 0.33
C LYS A 42 4.55 4.82 1.41
N MET A 43 5.85 4.58 1.45
CA MET A 43 6.49 3.81 2.51
C MET A 43 7.03 4.78 3.55
N ASP A 44 6.43 4.77 4.74
CA ASP A 44 6.99 5.43 5.91
C ASP A 44 7.76 4.39 6.73
N THR A 45 9.08 4.51 6.78
CA THR A 45 9.97 3.63 7.56
C THR A 45 10.42 4.27 8.86
N SER A 46 9.78 5.37 9.26
CA SER A 46 10.10 6.09 10.48
C SER A 46 9.32 5.52 11.67
N THR A 47 9.89 5.62 12.87
CA THR A 47 9.20 5.19 14.10
C THR A 47 8.09 6.18 14.48
N GLU A 48 8.24 7.43 14.06
CA GLU A 48 7.29 8.52 14.26
C GLU A 48 5.95 8.28 13.54
N GLY A 49 5.96 7.56 12.42
CA GLY A 49 4.75 7.18 11.70
C GLY A 49 3.76 6.32 12.50
N PHE A 50 4.18 5.75 13.64
CA PHE A 50 3.31 5.02 14.58
C PHE A 50 2.61 5.92 15.60
N MET A 51 3.02 7.18 15.73
CA MET A 51 2.45 8.14 16.68
C MET A 51 1.18 8.79 16.12
N HIS A 52 0.32 9.30 17.02
CA HIS A 52 -0.82 10.10 16.59
C HIS A 52 -0.34 11.42 16.00
N PRO A 53 -0.96 11.95 14.94
CA PRO A 53 -0.53 13.21 14.31
C PRO A 53 -0.47 14.40 15.28
N ASP A 54 -1.34 14.40 16.29
CA ASP A 54 -1.47 15.47 17.27
C ASP A 54 -0.69 15.19 18.58
N ASP A 55 0.18 14.17 18.62
CA ASP A 55 0.95 13.85 19.82
C ASP A 55 1.93 15.00 20.16
N PRO A 56 1.89 15.59 21.37
CA PRO A 56 2.76 16.70 21.75
C PRO A 56 4.25 16.34 21.70
N VAL A 57 4.61 15.07 21.89
CA VAL A 57 5.99 14.58 21.77
C VAL A 57 6.43 14.63 20.32
N LEU A 58 5.57 14.16 19.39
CA LEU A 58 5.83 14.21 17.95
C LEU A 58 6.00 15.66 17.47
N LEU A 59 5.14 16.57 17.92
CA LEU A 59 5.23 17.99 17.57
C LEU A 59 6.53 18.65 18.08
N THR A 60 6.96 18.30 19.29
CA THR A 60 8.22 18.80 19.86
C THR A 60 9.43 18.28 19.09
N TYR A 61 9.42 16.99 18.75
CA TYR A 61 10.45 16.36 17.92
C TYR A 61 10.53 17.00 16.52
N ASN A 62 9.39 17.23 15.87
CA ASN A 62 9.36 17.87 14.55
C ASN A 62 9.95 19.28 14.58
N LYS A 63 9.65 20.09 15.61
CA LYS A 63 10.26 21.42 15.79
C LYS A 63 11.78 21.35 15.98
N PHE A 64 12.25 20.39 16.79
CA PHE A 64 13.68 20.16 16.96
C PHE A 64 14.35 19.78 15.63
N ARG A 65 13.76 18.85 14.90
CA ARG A 65 14.23 18.40 13.58
C ARG A 65 14.30 19.55 12.56
N GLU A 66 13.32 20.44 12.54
CA GLU A 66 13.32 21.61 11.63
C GLU A 66 14.49 22.57 11.93
N GLN A 67 14.84 22.75 13.19
CA GLN A 67 15.90 23.69 13.60
C GLN A 67 17.30 23.11 13.42
N PHE A 68 17.49 21.83 13.72
CA PHE A 68 18.84 21.22 13.79
C PHE A 68 19.12 20.21 12.66
N GLY A 69 18.11 19.88 11.85
CA GLY A 69 18.19 18.80 10.86
C GLY A 69 17.94 17.42 11.47
N ARG A 70 18.14 16.38 10.66
CA ARG A 70 18.15 14.98 11.12
C ARG A 70 19.59 14.54 11.39
N ASP A 71 19.75 13.56 12.28
CA ASP A 71 20.96 12.71 12.31
C ASP A 71 20.94 11.77 11.09
N GLU A 72 20.96 12.34 9.88
CA GLU A 72 21.04 11.59 8.63
C GLU A 72 22.47 11.08 8.46
N ARG A 73 22.68 9.82 8.86
CA ARG A 73 23.93 9.11 8.55
C ARG A 73 24.00 8.79 7.06
N ILE A 74 24.97 9.39 6.39
CA ILE A 74 25.36 9.00 5.04
C ILE A 74 26.35 7.84 5.15
N VAL A 75 25.97 6.66 4.66
CA VAL A 75 26.85 5.49 4.62
C VAL A 75 27.34 5.29 3.19
N LEU A 76 28.65 5.43 2.98
CA LEU A 76 29.31 5.11 1.71
C LEU A 76 29.89 3.70 1.79
N ALA A 77 29.26 2.73 1.15
CA ALA A 77 29.76 1.36 1.09
C ALA A 77 30.59 1.16 -0.19
N ILE A 78 31.89 0.91 -0.04
CA ILE A 78 32.81 0.61 -1.14
C ILE A 78 33.20 -0.87 -1.03
N LYS A 79 33.12 -1.60 -2.14
CA LYS A 79 33.60 -2.97 -2.25
C LYS A 79 34.68 -3.04 -3.33
N ASP A 80 35.91 -3.36 -2.93
CA ASP A 80 37.04 -3.64 -3.81
C ASP A 80 37.87 -4.77 -3.17
N ASP A 81 38.58 -5.57 -3.97
CA ASP A 81 39.46 -6.63 -3.47
C ASP A 81 40.82 -6.06 -2.99
N HIS A 82 41.11 -4.80 -3.31
CA HIS A 82 42.41 -4.13 -3.16
C HIS A 82 42.30 -2.74 -2.51
N ILE A 83 41.27 -2.50 -1.69
CA ILE A 83 40.95 -1.17 -1.11
C ILE A 83 42.10 -0.53 -0.30
N PHE A 84 43.07 -1.32 0.13
CA PHE A 84 44.20 -0.87 0.97
C PHE A 84 45.58 -1.32 0.45
N SER A 85 45.68 -1.81 -0.78
CA SER A 85 46.95 -2.26 -1.38
C SER A 85 47.52 -1.24 -2.36
#